data_AF-A0A449IQ15-F1
#
_entry.id   AF-A0A449IQ15-F1
#
_cell.length_a   1.000
_cell.length_b   1.000
_cell.length_c   1.000
_cell.angle_alpha   90.00
_cell.angle_beta   90.00
_cell.angle_gamma   90.00
#
_symmetry.space_group_name_H-M   'P 1'
#
loop_
_entity.id
_entity.type
_entity.pdbx_description
1 polymer ?
#
loop_
_entity_poly.entity_id
_entity_poly.type
_entity_poly.pdbx_seq_one_letter_code
_entity_poly.pdbx_strand_id
1 'polypeptide(L)'
;MTAISSAISYVIPGHNNSSWIGIASLATEVNSRKKGYGLSCLSMLLEGYEKQQATTGFMLFQDVQTNIYRSAGFVAAESIGYTGAHPSLLLRINERNNQEAEYFLKKPPSYF
;
A
#
# COMPACT_ATOMS: atom_id res chain seq x y z
N MET A 1 -0.51 -3.14 -30.00
CA MET A 1 -0.60 -2.08 -28.99
C MET A 1 -0.02 -2.64 -27.70
N THR A 2 1.01 -2.01 -27.12
CA THR A 2 1.66 -2.52 -25.90
C THR A 2 0.75 -2.24 -24.70
N ALA A 3 0.50 -3.25 -23.87
CA ALA A 3 -0.27 -3.05 -22.65
C ALA A 3 0.55 -2.19 -21.67
N ILE A 4 -0.05 -1.10 -21.18
CA ILE A 4 0.58 -0.20 -20.20
C ILE A 4 -0.21 -0.29 -18.90
N SER A 5 0.51 -0.57 -17.81
CA SER A 5 0.05 -0.33 -16.45
C SER A 5 1.07 0.56 -15.75
N SER A 6 0.59 1.46 -14.91
CA SER A 6 1.41 2.39 -14.15
C SER A 6 0.90 2.51 -12.73
N ALA A 7 1.82 2.80 -11.81
CA ALA A 7 1.53 3.11 -10.43
C ALA A 7 2.26 4.39 -10.02
N ILE A 8 1.63 5.19 -9.17
CA ILE A 8 2.25 6.36 -8.54
C ILE A 8 2.36 6.06 -7.06
N SER A 9 3.58 6.12 -6.53
CA SER A 9 3.86 5.98 -5.10
C SER A 9 4.60 7.20 -4.55
N TYR A 10 4.50 7.38 -3.25
CA TYR A 10 5.20 8.43 -2.51
C TYR A 10 5.69 7.90 -1.17
N VAL A 11 6.77 8.49 -0.66
CA VAL A 11 7.34 8.14 0.63
C VAL A 11 6.65 8.95 1.71
N ILE A 12 6.24 8.28 2.77
CA ILE A 12 5.65 8.86 3.98
C ILE A 12 6.67 8.65 5.08
N PRO A 13 7.32 9.73 5.56
CA PRO A 13 8.30 9.62 6.63
C PRO A 13 7.67 9.01 7.88
N GLY A 14 8.33 7.99 8.43
CA GLY A 14 7.99 7.37 9.71
C GLY A 14 8.85 7.90 10.85
N HIS A 15 8.74 7.27 12.01
CA HIS A 15 9.63 7.49 13.14
C HIS A 15 10.92 6.65 12.97
N ASN A 16 12.01 6.99 13.66
CA ASN A 16 13.24 6.18 13.67
C ASN A 16 13.85 5.84 12.29
N ASN A 17 13.82 6.80 11.35
CA ASN A 17 14.30 6.63 9.97
C ASN A 17 13.55 5.57 9.15
N SER A 18 12.39 5.11 9.60
CA SER A 18 11.54 4.30 8.75
C SER A 18 10.71 5.12 7.80
N SER A 19 10.14 4.44 6.82
CA SER A 19 9.20 5.05 5.91
C SER A 19 8.05 4.10 5.62
N TRP A 20 6.89 4.67 5.34
CA TRP A 20 5.79 3.97 4.70
C TRP A 20 5.74 4.39 3.23
N ILE A 21 5.22 3.53 2.38
CA ILE A 21 4.99 3.85 0.97
C ILE A 21 3.49 4.02 0.74
N GLY A 22 3.08 5.23 0.38
CA GLY A 22 1.73 5.52 -0.07
C GLY A 22 1.56 5.13 -1.54
N ILE A 23 0.48 4.42 -1.88
CA ILE A 23 0.09 4.18 -3.28
C ILE A 23 -1.03 5.16 -3.64
N ALA A 24 -0.70 6.18 -4.43
CA ALA A 24 -1.64 7.22 -4.84
C ALA A 24 -2.54 6.77 -5.99
N SER A 25 -2.00 6.01 -6.94
CA SER A 25 -2.75 5.61 -8.14
C SER A 25 -2.22 4.31 -8.71
N LEU A 26 -3.13 3.52 -9.29
CA LEU A 26 -2.85 2.35 -10.10
C LEU A 26 -3.76 2.38 -11.33
N ALA A 27 -3.17 2.45 -12.52
CA ALA A 27 -3.89 2.54 -13.77
C ALA A 27 -3.47 1.43 -14.74
N THR A 28 -4.45 0.84 -15.41
CA THR A 28 -4.25 -0.08 -16.54
C THR A 28 -5.13 0.39 -17.70
N GLU A 29 -4.54 0.43 -18.89
CA GLU A 29 -5.26 0.74 -20.15
C GLU A 29 -6.52 -0.13 -20.28
N VAL A 30 -7.62 0.49 -20.73
CA VAL A 30 -8.98 -0.08 -20.65
C VAL A 30 -9.07 -1.46 -21.30
N ASN A 31 -8.53 -1.63 -22.51
CA ASN A 31 -8.55 -2.89 -23.27
C ASN A 31 -7.59 -3.96 -22.70
N SER A 32 -6.77 -3.57 -21.72
CA SER A 32 -5.79 -4.41 -21.04
C SER A 32 -6.22 -4.77 -19.61
N ARG A 33 -7.33 -4.23 -19.11
CA ARG A 33 -7.87 -4.57 -17.78
C ARG A 33 -8.30 -6.04 -17.70
N LYS A 34 -8.35 -6.57 -16.47
CA LYS A 34 -8.68 -7.98 -16.17
C LYS A 34 -7.73 -9.03 -16.76
N LYS A 35 -6.58 -8.62 -17.29
CA LYS A 35 -5.51 -9.50 -17.81
C LYS A 35 -4.32 -9.65 -16.85
N GLY A 36 -4.45 -9.18 -15.61
CA GLY A 36 -3.40 -9.28 -14.59
C GLY A 36 -2.35 -8.16 -14.58
N TYR A 37 -2.23 -7.34 -15.62
CA TYR A 37 -1.18 -6.31 -15.72
C TYR A 37 -1.13 -5.32 -14.55
N GLY A 38 -2.29 -4.86 -14.06
CA GLY A 38 -2.35 -3.97 -12.90
C GLY A 38 -1.81 -4.65 -11.63
N LEU A 39 -2.11 -5.93 -11.43
CA LEU A 39 -1.61 -6.68 -10.28
C LEU A 39 -0.11 -6.91 -10.41
N SER A 40 0.38 -7.29 -11.60
CA SER A 40 1.82 -7.43 -11.86
C SER A 40 2.58 -6.12 -11.62
N CYS A 41 2.03 -4.99 -12.09
CA CYS A 41 2.62 -3.67 -11.87
C CYS A 41 2.70 -3.32 -10.38
N LEU A 42 1.60 -3.53 -9.64
CA LEU A 42 1.57 -3.33 -8.20
C LEU A 42 2.58 -4.25 -7.50
N SER A 43 2.58 -5.55 -7.78
CA SER A 43 3.51 -6.51 -7.16
C SER A 43 4.98 -6.14 -7.40
N MET A 44 5.34 -5.74 -8.63
CA MET A 44 6.70 -5.30 -8.93
C MET A 44 7.12 -4.08 -8.11
N LEU A 45 6.21 -3.11 -7.91
CA LEU A 45 6.47 -1.94 -7.08
C LEU A 45 6.67 -2.33 -5.62
N LEU A 46 5.78 -3.16 -5.07
CA LEU A 46 5.86 -3.63 -3.68
C LEU A 46 7.16 -4.40 -3.43
N GLU A 47 7.49 -5.36 -4.29
CA GLU A 47 8.73 -6.13 -4.22
C GLU A 47 9.97 -5.24 -4.33
N GLY A 48 9.92 -4.19 -5.17
CA GLY A 48 11.00 -3.24 -5.34
C GLY A 48 11.36 -2.54 -4.03
N TYR A 49 10.35 -2.03 -3.32
CA TYR A 49 10.54 -1.40 -2.01
C TYR A 49 10.91 -2.40 -0.90
N GLU A 50 10.31 -3.60 -0.90
CA GLU A 50 10.59 -4.64 0.09
C GLU A 50 12.04 -5.15 -0.01
N LYS A 51 12.54 -5.38 -1.23
CA LYS A 51 13.93 -5.82 -1.48
C LYS A 51 14.97 -4.80 -1.02
N GLN A 52 14.64 -3.52 -1.13
CA GLN A 52 15.51 -2.42 -0.68
C GLN A 52 15.48 -2.22 0.84
N GLN A 53 14.65 -2.96 1.58
CA GLN A 53 14.48 -2.87 3.05
C GLN A 53 14.15 -1.46 3.54
N ALA A 54 13.60 -0.61 2.68
CA ALA A 54 13.42 0.82 2.95
C ALA A 54 12.05 1.18 3.53
N THR A 55 11.18 0.20 3.80
CA THR A 55 9.78 0.45 4.19
C THR A 55 9.25 -0.44 5.33
N THR A 56 8.52 0.18 6.26
CA THR A 56 7.71 -0.46 7.31
C THR A 56 6.48 -1.15 6.72
N GLY A 57 5.94 -0.60 5.63
CA GLY A 57 4.74 -1.11 4.99
C GLY A 57 4.20 -0.18 3.91
N PHE A 58 3.06 -0.57 3.38
CA PHE A 58 2.36 0.16 2.34
C PHE A 58 1.00 0.60 2.84
N MET A 59 0.58 1.77 2.38
CA MET A 59 -0.76 2.28 2.65
C MET A 59 -1.40 2.85 1.40
N LEU A 60 -2.71 2.77 1.31
CA LEU A 60 -3.48 3.46 0.29
C LEU A 60 -4.89 3.75 0.77
N PHE A 61 -5.47 4.82 0.22
CA PHE A 61 -6.88 5.14 0.39
C PHE A 61 -7.64 4.60 -0.81
N GLN A 62 -8.61 3.74 -0.55
CA GLN A 62 -9.41 3.10 -1.57
C GLN A 62 -10.78 3.78 -1.71
N ASP A 63 -10.93 4.58 -2.75
CA ASP A 63 -12.22 5.22 -3.05
C ASP A 63 -13.25 4.23 -3.62
N VAL A 64 -12.79 3.13 -4.23
CA VAL A 64 -13.63 2.08 -4.81
C VAL A 64 -13.13 0.71 -4.38
N GLN A 65 -14.00 -0.11 -3.76
CA GLN A 65 -13.66 -1.48 -3.39
C GLN A 65 -13.29 -2.33 -4.63
N THR A 66 -12.00 -2.53 -4.81
CA THR A 66 -11.36 -3.35 -5.82
C THR A 66 -10.64 -4.52 -5.14
N ASN A 67 -10.90 -5.74 -5.64
CA ASN A 67 -10.28 -6.96 -5.13
C ASN A 67 -8.77 -7.02 -5.37
N ILE A 68 -8.24 -6.18 -6.28
CA ILE A 68 -6.83 -6.18 -6.67
C ILE A 68 -5.89 -5.90 -5.48
N TYR A 69 -6.23 -4.98 -4.58
CA TYR A 69 -5.39 -4.68 -3.43
C TYR A 69 -5.42 -5.80 -2.40
N ARG A 70 -6.57 -6.46 -2.19
CA ARG A 70 -6.66 -7.67 -1.36
C ARG A 70 -5.80 -8.81 -1.92
N SER A 71 -5.83 -9.02 -3.24
CA SER A 71 -4.95 -9.99 -3.91
C SER A 71 -3.47 -9.64 -3.78
N ALA A 72 -3.14 -8.36 -3.57
CA ALA A 72 -1.78 -7.91 -3.28
C ALA A 72 -1.45 -7.89 -1.77
N GLY A 73 -2.30 -8.46 -0.91
CA GLY A 73 -2.05 -8.58 0.53
C GLY A 73 -2.42 -7.36 1.37
N PHE A 74 -3.13 -6.39 0.82
CA PHE A 74 -3.65 -5.27 1.60
C PHE A 74 -4.92 -5.68 2.38
N VAL A 75 -5.00 -5.22 3.62
CA VAL A 75 -6.13 -5.42 4.54
C VAL A 75 -6.66 -4.08 5.03
N ALA A 76 -7.93 -4.03 5.41
CA ALA A 76 -8.50 -2.82 5.98
C ALA A 76 -7.82 -2.51 7.32
N ALA A 77 -7.48 -1.25 7.57
CA ALA A 77 -6.79 -0.87 8.82
C ALA A 77 -7.61 -1.25 10.07
N GLU A 78 -8.93 -1.13 9.99
CA GLU A 78 -9.84 -1.54 11.07
C GLU A 78 -9.76 -3.05 11.37
N SER A 79 -9.54 -3.89 10.34
CA SER A 79 -9.46 -5.36 10.50
C SER A 79 -8.23 -5.83 11.28
N ILE A 80 -7.23 -4.96 11.44
CA ILE A 80 -6.02 -5.22 12.23
C ILE A 80 -6.00 -4.41 13.54
N GLY A 81 -7.17 -3.92 13.98
CA GLY A 81 -7.34 -3.29 15.29
C GLY A 81 -7.17 -1.77 15.31
N TYR A 82 -7.07 -1.10 14.16
CA TYR A 82 -6.99 0.36 14.11
C TYR A 82 -8.39 0.99 14.17
N THR A 83 -8.89 1.19 15.38
CA THR A 83 -10.19 1.84 15.64
C THR A 83 -10.11 3.34 15.35
N GLY A 84 -11.06 3.88 14.58
CA GLY A 84 -11.07 5.28 14.15
C GLY A 84 -10.29 5.57 12.85
N ALA A 85 -9.73 4.53 12.22
CA ALA A 85 -9.19 4.64 10.87
C ALA A 85 -10.25 5.14 9.88
N HIS A 86 -9.82 5.86 8.84
CA HIS A 86 -10.69 6.07 7.70
C HIS A 86 -11.07 4.70 7.08
N PRO A 87 -12.36 4.43 6.80
CA PRO A 87 -12.81 3.10 6.35
C PRO A 87 -12.22 2.65 5.01
N SER A 88 -11.78 3.61 4.20
CA SER A 88 -11.07 3.34 2.94
C SER A 88 -9.57 3.07 3.09
N LEU A 89 -9.00 3.20 4.29
CA LEU A 89 -7.57 2.98 4.49
C LEU A 89 -7.25 1.49 4.46
N LEU A 90 -6.43 1.10 3.47
CA LEU A 90 -5.87 -0.23 3.38
C LEU A 90 -4.38 -0.21 3.69
N LEU A 91 -3.91 -1.24 4.39
CA LEU A 91 -2.54 -1.41 4.84
C LEU A 91 -1.99 -2.77 4.40
N ARG A 92 -0.71 -2.81 4.05
CA ARG A 92 0.08 -4.04 3.94
C ARG A 92 1.36 -3.85 4.76
N ILE A 93 1.46 -4.58 5.86
CA ILE A 93 2.61 -4.47 6.77
C ILE A 93 3.69 -5.45 6.33
N ASN A 94 4.94 -5.00 6.33
CA ASN A 94 6.08 -5.91 6.16
C ASN A 94 6.30 -6.64 7.50
N GLU A 95 6.22 -7.98 7.48
CA GLU A 95 6.32 -8.81 8.69
C GLU A 95 7.59 -8.54 9.52
N ARG A 96 8.68 -8.11 8.87
CA ARG A 96 9.94 -7.76 9.54
C ARG A 96 9.84 -6.51 10.43
N ASN A 97 8.84 -5.66 10.19
CA ASN A 97 8.68 -4.35 10.82
C ASN A 97 7.37 -4.23 11.62
N ASN A 98 6.77 -5.35 12.05
CA ASN A 98 5.50 -5.37 12.79
C ASN A 98 5.49 -4.47 14.04
N GLN A 99 6.58 -4.43 14.81
CA GLN A 99 6.66 -3.57 16.01
C GLN A 99 6.60 -2.08 15.68
N GLU A 100 7.23 -1.67 14.58
CA GLU A 100 7.22 -0.29 14.14
C GLU A 100 5.90 0.08 13.49
N ALA A 101 5.28 -0.86 12.76
CA ALA A 101 3.93 -0.70 12.27
C ALA A 101 2.96 -0.47 13.44
N GLU A 102 3.04 -1.27 14.50
CA GLU A 102 2.27 -1.03 15.73
C GLU A 102 2.55 0.36 16.35
N TYR A 103 3.79 0.82 16.34
CA TYR A 103 4.14 2.14 16.87
C TYR A 103 3.50 3.27 16.06
N PHE A 104 3.64 3.22 14.74
CA PHE A 104 3.01 4.18 13.82
C PHE A 104 1.48 4.16 13.97
N LEU A 105 0.88 2.98 14.12
CA LEU A 105 -0.57 2.82 14.29
C LEU A 105 -1.07 3.34 15.64
N LYS A 106 -0.28 3.24 16.72
CA LYS A 106 -0.66 3.77 18.05
C LYS A 106 -0.40 5.27 18.18
N LYS A 107 0.46 5.83 17.34
CA LYS A 107 0.82 7.26 17.32
C LYS A 107 0.87 7.75 15.87
N PRO A 108 -0.28 7.85 15.19
CA PRO A 108 -0.32 8.37 13.84
C PRO A 108 0.28 9.79 13.86
N PRO A 109 1.14 10.14 12.89
CA PRO A 109 1.64 11.50 12.79
C PRO A 109 0.48 12.49 12.64
N SER A 110 0.64 13.71 13.16
CA SER A 110 -0.42 14.74 13.23
C SER A 110 -0.92 15.28 11.88
N TYR A 111 -0.41 14.76 10.77
CA TYR A 111 -0.81 15.13 9.40
C TYR A 111 -1.75 14.11 8.75
N PHE A 112 -2.26 13.15 9.53
CA PHE A 112 -3.33 12.21 9.16
C PHE A 112 -4.64 12.52 9.86
#